data_AF-X1DW62-F1
#
_entry.id   AF-X1DW62-F1
#
_cell.length_a   1.000
_cell.length_b   1.000
_cell.length_c   1.000
_cell.angle_alpha   90.00
_cell.angle_beta   90.00
_cell.angle_gamma   90.00
#
_symmetry.space_group_name_H-M   'P 1'
#
loop_
_entity.id
_entity.type
_entity.pdbx_description
1 polymer ?
#
loop_
_entity_poly.entity_id
_entity_poly.type
_entity_poly.pdbx_seq_one_letter_code
_entity_poly.pdbx_strand_id
1 'polypeptide(L)'
;MYIVVAALLFPTAAGIYFFGYYAIYIILASIITAVLTEFVIKKLRKKRFIMDGSAVITGLLFALILPPRLPLWMVVLGAFFSIAVAKEAFGGLGYNIFNPALAGRAFLSVCFPKEMTTWVLPPHFNYDAVTGATPL
;
A
#
# COMPACT_ATOMS: atom_id res chain seq x y z
N MET A 1 4.00 13.74 -10.91
CA MET A 1 3.84 12.60 -9.98
C MET A 1 5.16 11.88 -9.70
N TYR A 2 6.01 11.62 -10.71
CA TYR A 2 7.30 10.93 -10.52
C TYR A 2 8.26 11.54 -9.49
N ILE A 3 8.25 12.86 -9.28
CA ILE A 3 9.04 13.51 -8.21
C ILE A 3 8.64 13.00 -6.82
N VAL A 4 7.35 12.74 -6.59
CA VAL A 4 6.85 12.19 -5.32
C VAL A 4 7.32 10.75 -5.15
N VAL A 5 7.33 9.95 -6.22
CA VAL A 5 7.88 8.59 -6.19
C VAL A 5 9.36 8.63 -5.82
N ALA A 6 10.13 9.56 -6.40
CA ALA A 6 11.54 9.74 -6.06
C ALA A 6 11.73 10.15 -4.59
N ALA A 7 10.90 11.07 -4.08
CA ALA A 7 10.94 11.46 -2.67
C ALA A 7 10.61 10.30 -1.72
N LEU A 8 9.72 9.39 -2.13
CA LEU A 8 9.36 8.19 -1.37
C LEU A 8 10.43 7.10 -1.39
N LEU A 9 11.49 7.22 -2.20
CA LEU A 9 12.60 6.25 -2.18
C LEU A 9 13.32 6.23 -0.83
N PHE A 10 13.49 7.38 -0.18
CA PHE A 10 14.14 7.45 1.13
C PHE A 10 13.37 6.69 2.23
N PRO A 11 12.07 6.95 2.48
CA PRO A 11 11.29 6.16 3.44
C PRO A 11 11.13 4.70 3.02
N THR A 12 11.10 4.42 1.72
CA THR A 12 11.08 3.03 1.21
C THR A 12 12.36 2.29 1.57
N ALA A 13 13.53 2.92 1.34
CA ALA A 13 14.82 2.35 1.70
C ALA A 13 14.94 2.14 3.21
N ALA A 14 14.47 3.10 4.02
CA ALA A 14 14.41 2.97 5.47
C ALA A 14 13.51 1.79 5.89
N GLY A 15 12.31 1.67 5.30
CA GLY A 15 11.40 0.56 5.57
C GLY A 15 12.02 -0.80 5.26
N ILE A 16 12.72 -0.95 4.13
CA ILE A 16 13.42 -2.18 3.76
C ILE A 16 14.58 -2.46 4.74
N TYR A 17 15.34 -1.43 5.11
CA TYR A 17 16.46 -1.56 6.05
C TYR A 17 16.02 -2.03 7.44
N PHE A 18 14.96 -1.43 8.00
CA PHE A 18 14.49 -1.77 9.34
C PHE A 18 13.73 -3.10 9.37
N PHE A 19 12.84 -3.35 8.40
CA PHE A 19 11.92 -4.49 8.46
C PHE A 19 12.34 -5.69 7.60
N GLY A 20 13.42 -5.56 6.83
CA GLY A 20 14.02 -6.63 6.05
C GLY A 20 13.34 -6.89 4.70
N TYR A 21 13.76 -7.98 4.04
CA TYR A 21 13.39 -8.30 2.66
C TYR A 21 11.89 -8.49 2.43
N TYR A 22 11.12 -8.86 3.46
CA TYR A 22 9.68 -9.06 3.30
C TYR A 22 8.93 -7.75 2.95
N ALA A 23 9.44 -6.60 3.38
CA ALA A 23 8.91 -5.29 2.99
C ALA A 23 8.95 -5.09 1.46
N ILE A 24 9.97 -5.64 0.78
CA ILE A 24 10.07 -5.57 -0.68
C ILE A 24 8.89 -6.30 -1.33
N TYR A 25 8.52 -7.48 -0.82
CA TYR A 25 7.39 -8.24 -1.35
C TYR A 25 6.05 -7.50 -1.16
N ILE A 26 5.84 -6.84 -0.01
CA ILE A 26 4.65 -6.02 0.23
C ILE A 26 4.59 -4.87 -0.77
N ILE A 27 5.70 -4.15 -0.96
CA ILE A 27 5.78 -3.01 -1.88
C ILE A 27 5.50 -3.44 -3.31
N LEU A 28 6.17 -4.49 -3.77
CA LEU A 28 5.99 -5.01 -5.13
C LEU A 28 4.55 -5.52 -5.35
N ALA A 29 4.02 -6.33 -4.43
CA ALA A 29 2.65 -6.83 -4.53
C ALA A 29 1.64 -5.69 -4.60
N SER A 30 1.81 -4.66 -3.76
CA SER A 30 0.94 -3.49 -3.76
C SER A 30 1.01 -2.70 -5.07
N ILE A 31 2.21 -2.34 -5.54
CA ILE A 31 2.38 -1.54 -6.77
C ILE A 31 1.87 -2.31 -7.99
N ILE A 32 2.25 -3.59 -8.12
CA ILE A 32 1.82 -4.44 -9.23
C ILE A 32 0.29 -4.53 -9.25
N THR A 33 -0.32 -4.81 -8.09
CA THR A 33 -1.78 -4.92 -8.00
C THR A 33 -2.47 -3.60 -8.32
N ALA A 34 -1.94 -2.48 -7.81
CA ALA A 34 -2.53 -1.16 -8.06
C ALA A 34 -2.51 -0.81 -9.56
N VAL A 35 -1.37 -1.01 -10.23
CA VAL A 35 -1.22 -0.72 -11.67
C VAL A 35 -2.07 -1.68 -12.50
N LEU A 36 -2.06 -2.97 -12.19
CA LEU A 36 -2.88 -3.96 -12.90
C LEU A 36 -4.38 -3.67 -12.75
N THR A 37 -4.82 -3.30 -11.54
CA THR A 37 -6.23 -2.98 -11.29
C THR A 37 -6.66 -1.75 -12.08
N GLU A 38 -5.84 -0.69 -12.09
CA GLU A 38 -6.14 0.51 -12.90
C GLU A 38 -6.19 0.17 -14.40
N PHE A 39 -5.22 -0.61 -14.87
CA PHE A 39 -5.17 -1.04 -16.27
C PHE A 39 -6.43 -1.83 -16.68
N VAL A 40 -6.81 -2.83 -15.87
CA VAL A 40 -7.98 -3.67 -16.12
C VAL A 40 -9.26 -2.82 -16.13
N ILE A 41 -9.46 -1.94 -15.14
CA ILE A 41 -10.67 -1.13 -15.06
C ILE A 41 -10.75 -0.11 -16.19
N LYS A 42 -9.64 0.57 -16.54
CA LYS A 42 -9.62 1.49 -17.69
C LYS A 42 -9.92 0.74 -18.99
N LYS A 43 -9.39 -0.48 -19.17
CA LYS A 43 -9.69 -1.34 -20.32
C LYS A 43 -11.18 -1.72 -20.36
N LEU A 44 -11.77 -2.11 -19.24
CA LEU A 44 -13.20 -2.42 -19.14
C LEU A 44 -14.09 -1.20 -19.43
N ARG A 45 -13.65 -0.01 -19.02
CA ARG A 45 -14.34 1.27 -19.29
C ARG A 45 -14.07 1.84 -20.69
N LYS A 46 -13.32 1.11 -21.54
CA LYS A 46 -12.88 1.56 -22.87
C LYS A 46 -12.18 2.94 -22.85
N LYS A 47 -11.51 3.28 -21.74
CA LYS A 47 -10.71 4.50 -21.60
C LYS A 47 -9.25 4.19 -21.89
N ARG A 48 -8.51 5.17 -22.44
CA ARG A 48 -7.07 5.02 -22.69
C ARG A 48 -6.33 4.88 -21.36
N PHE A 49 -5.54 3.82 -21.23
CA PHE A 49 -4.60 3.69 -20.12
C PHE A 49 -3.40 4.62 -20.38
N ILE A 50 -3.16 5.53 -19.45
CA ILE A 50 -2.00 6.42 -19.45
C ILE A 50 -1.29 6.18 -18.12
N MET A 51 0.00 5.87 -18.18
CA MET A 51 0.83 5.68 -17.01
C MET A 51 1.29 7.05 -16.51
N ASP A 52 0.45 7.68 -15.70
CA ASP A 52 0.68 9.00 -15.09
C ASP A 52 1.46 8.91 -13.76
N GLY A 53 1.71 7.70 -13.27
CA GLY A 53 2.38 7.40 -12.00
C GLY A 53 1.46 7.44 -10.79
N SER A 54 0.16 7.73 -10.96
CA SER A 54 -0.79 7.86 -9.84
C SER A 54 -1.05 6.53 -9.14
N ALA A 55 -1.28 5.44 -9.87
CA ALA A 55 -1.43 4.11 -9.27
C ALA A 55 -0.14 3.61 -8.61
N VAL A 56 1.03 3.97 -9.14
CA VAL A 56 2.33 3.63 -8.53
C VAL A 56 2.48 4.34 -7.18
N ILE A 57 2.18 5.63 -7.11
CA ILE A 57 2.22 6.38 -5.84
C ILE A 57 1.20 5.83 -4.86
N THR A 58 -0.03 5.54 -5.29
CA THR A 58 -1.05 4.96 -4.41
C THR A 58 -0.59 3.61 -3.87
N GLY A 59 -0.08 2.71 -4.72
CA GLY A 59 0.43 1.41 -4.29
C GLY A 59 1.63 1.54 -3.35
N LEU A 60 2.56 2.45 -3.63
CA LEU A 60 3.73 2.67 -2.78
C LEU A 60 3.34 3.25 -1.42
N LEU A 61 2.52 4.31 -1.38
CA LEU A 61 2.01 4.89 -0.14
C LEU A 61 1.21 3.87 0.67
N PHE A 62 0.36 3.08 -0.01
CA PHE A 62 -0.40 2.02 0.63
C PHE A 62 0.53 0.98 1.28
N ALA A 63 1.58 0.53 0.59
CA ALA A 63 2.54 -0.42 1.16
C ALA A 63 3.28 0.15 2.39
N LEU A 64 3.66 1.43 2.37
CA LEU A 64 4.42 2.06 3.44
C LEU A 64 3.62 2.28 4.74
N ILE A 65 2.29 2.23 4.68
CA ILE A 65 1.41 2.40 5.85
C ILE A 65 0.84 1.07 6.38
N LEU A 66 1.27 -0.06 5.81
CA LEU A 66 0.89 -1.40 6.24
C LEU A 66 1.88 -2.01 7.23
N PRO A 67 1.44 -2.96 8.06
CA PRO A 67 2.34 -3.78 8.86
C PRO A 67 3.36 -4.52 7.99
N PRO A 68 4.64 -4.59 8.43
CA PRO A 68 5.75 -5.13 7.64
C PRO A 68 5.71 -6.66 7.47
N ARG A 69 4.78 -7.38 8.09
CA ARG A 69 4.58 -8.83 7.94
C ARG A 69 3.16 -9.20 7.53
N LEU A 70 2.42 -8.27 6.92
CA LEU A 70 1.08 -8.56 6.43
C LEU A 70 1.13 -9.68 5.38
N PRO A 71 0.23 -10.69 5.42
CA PRO A 71 0.12 -11.67 4.36
C PRO A 71 -0.10 -11.01 2.99
N LEU A 72 0.66 -11.42 1.96
CA LEU A 72 0.64 -10.75 0.64
C LEU A 72 -0.74 -10.73 -0.01
N TRP A 73 -1.57 -11.75 0.22
CA TRP A 73 -2.94 -11.78 -0.31
C TRP A 73 -3.81 -10.65 0.26
N MET A 74 -3.60 -10.24 1.51
CA MET A 74 -4.30 -9.08 2.10
C MET A 74 -3.82 -7.78 1.49
N VAL A 75 -2.52 -7.66 1.20
CA VAL A 75 -1.94 -6.52 0.48
C VAL A 75 -2.59 -6.38 -0.90
N VAL A 76 -2.69 -7.49 -1.65
CA VAL A 76 -3.35 -7.53 -2.96
C VAL A 76 -4.81 -7.09 -2.84
N LEU A 77 -5.56 -7.63 -1.88
CA LEU A 77 -6.96 -7.29 -1.66
C LEU A 77 -7.15 -5.79 -1.35
N GLY A 78 -6.33 -5.22 -0.46
CA GLY A 78 -6.39 -3.81 -0.09
C GLY A 78 -5.93 -2.86 -1.22
N ALA A 79 -4.92 -3.24 -1.99
CA ALA A 79 -4.46 -2.47 -3.15
C ALA A 79 -5.51 -2.48 -4.27
N PHE A 80 -6.17 -3.62 -4.50
CA PHE A 80 -7.32 -3.73 -5.39
C PHE A 80 -8.44 -2.80 -4.95
N PHE A 81 -8.84 -2.82 -3.66
CA PHE A 81 -9.89 -1.95 -3.14
C PHE A 81 -9.53 -0.46 -3.29
N SER A 82 -8.28 -0.09 -2.98
CA SER A 82 -7.76 1.27 -3.12
C SER A 82 -7.97 1.83 -4.53
N ILE A 83 -7.66 1.04 -5.56
CA ILE A 83 -7.77 1.50 -6.94
C ILE A 83 -9.19 1.32 -7.48
N ALA A 84 -9.79 0.13 -7.33
CA ALA A 84 -11.07 -0.18 -7.92
C ALA A 84 -12.20 0.66 -7.33
N VAL A 85 -12.27 0.70 -6.00
CA VAL A 85 -13.38 1.33 -5.28
C VAL A 85 -13.05 2.78 -4.95
N ALA A 86 -11.88 3.05 -4.36
CA ALA A 86 -11.61 4.40 -3.86
C ALA A 86 -11.15 5.40 -4.94
N LYS A 87 -10.68 4.92 -6.10
CA LYS A 87 -10.23 5.78 -7.21
C LYS A 87 -11.12 5.67 -8.45
N GLU A 88 -11.22 4.47 -9.03
CA GLU A 88 -11.85 4.29 -10.34
C GLU A 88 -13.38 4.37 -10.30
N ALA A 89 -14.03 3.90 -9.22
CA ALA A 89 -15.48 3.98 -9.07
C ALA A 89 -16.01 5.42 -9.13
N PHE A 90 -15.22 6.40 -8.67
CA PHE A 90 -15.57 7.82 -8.68
C PHE A 90 -15.21 8.55 -9.98
N GLY A 91 -14.63 7.86 -10.96
CA GLY A 91 -14.28 8.46 -12.26
C GLY A 91 -12.79 8.45 -12.59
N GLY A 92 -11.94 8.03 -11.66
CA GLY A 92 -10.49 7.98 -11.81
C GLY A 92 -9.80 9.25 -11.33
N LEU A 93 -8.55 9.45 -11.78
CA LEU A 93 -7.70 10.54 -11.31
C LEU A 93 -8.38 11.92 -11.46
N GLY A 94 -8.39 12.70 -10.38
CA GLY A 94 -9.01 14.03 -10.32
C GLY A 94 -10.43 14.05 -9.75
N TYR A 95 -11.08 12.89 -9.63
CA TYR A 95 -12.42 12.73 -9.04
C TYR A 95 -12.42 11.93 -7.73
N ASN A 96 -11.23 11.69 -7.17
CA ASN A 96 -11.09 10.92 -5.93
C ASN A 96 -11.53 11.79 -4.75
N ILE A 97 -12.66 11.45 -4.12
CA ILE A 97 -13.16 12.16 -2.93
C ILE A 97 -12.22 11.97 -1.74
N PHE A 98 -11.65 10.77 -1.61
CA PHE A 98 -10.75 10.38 -0.53
C PHE A 98 -9.38 9.99 -1.08
N ASN A 99 -8.36 10.00 -0.21
CA ASN A 99 -7.06 9.43 -0.57
C ASN A 99 -7.20 7.90 -0.79
N PRO A 100 -6.95 7.38 -2.00
CA PRO A 100 -7.17 5.98 -2.31
C PRO A 100 -6.34 5.02 -1.44
N ALA A 101 -5.10 5.40 -1.09
CA ALA A 101 -4.24 4.56 -0.25
C ALA A 101 -4.77 4.45 1.19
N LEU A 102 -5.28 5.55 1.75
CA LEU A 102 -5.88 5.56 3.09
C LEU A 102 -7.21 4.82 3.11
N ALA A 103 -7.99 4.89 2.04
CA ALA A 103 -9.22 4.13 1.91
C ALA A 103 -8.97 2.62 1.90
N GLY A 104 -7.93 2.15 1.19
CA GLY A 104 -7.50 0.75 1.26
C GLY A 104 -7.05 0.33 2.65
N ARG A 105 -6.31 1.19 3.36
CA ARG A 105 -5.90 0.92 4.75
C ARG A 105 -7.10 0.83 5.68
N ALA A 106 -8.06 1.76 5.56
CA ALA A 106 -9.29 1.75 6.35
C ALA A 106 -10.09 0.47 6.10
N PHE A 107 -10.21 0.04 4.84
CA PHE A 107 -10.84 -1.24 4.49
C PHE A 107 -10.17 -2.43 5.19
N LEU A 108 -8.84 -2.54 5.12
CA LEU A 108 -8.13 -3.62 5.81
C LEU A 108 -8.25 -3.52 7.33
N SER A 109 -8.24 -2.31 7.91
CA SER A 109 -8.43 -2.12 9.35
C SER A 109 -9.80 -2.58 9.84
N VAL A 110 -10.85 -2.42 9.01
CA VAL A 110 -12.20 -2.86 9.35
C VAL A 110 -12.35 -4.37 9.15
N CYS A 111 -11.84 -4.93 8.05
CA CYS A 111 -11.99 -6.35 7.72
C CYS A 111 -11.02 -7.27 8.49
N PHE A 112 -9.81 -6.79 8.77
CA PHE A 112 -8.71 -7.57 9.37
C PHE A 112 -8.02 -6.80 10.51
N PRO A 113 -8.76 -6.40 11.56
CA PRO A 113 -8.24 -5.54 12.62
C PRO A 113 -7.02 -6.15 13.32
N LYS A 114 -7.05 -7.46 13.62
CA LYS A 114 -5.96 -8.17 14.29
C LYS A 114 -4.63 -8.03 13.55
N GLU A 115 -4.60 -8.34 12.25
CA GLU A 115 -3.38 -8.26 11.46
C GLU A 115 -2.90 -6.81 11.28
N MET A 116 -3.83 -5.86 11.24
CA MET A 116 -3.53 -4.43 11.10
C MET A 116 -3.02 -3.77 12.38
N THR A 117 -3.35 -4.33 13.55
CA THR A 117 -2.89 -3.83 14.85
C THR A 117 -1.72 -4.64 15.43
N THR A 118 -1.35 -5.76 14.82
CA THR A 118 -0.22 -6.58 15.29
C THR A 118 1.09 -5.85 15.02
N TRP A 119 1.76 -5.42 16.08
CA TRP A 119 3.06 -4.78 15.98
C TRP A 119 4.17 -5.82 15.81
N VAL A 120 5.07 -5.58 14.87
CA VAL A 120 6.25 -6.41 14.66
C VAL A 120 7.48 -5.57 14.91
N LEU A 121 8.26 -5.94 15.93
CA LEU A 121 9.54 -5.30 16.21
C LEU A 121 10.52 -5.57 15.07
N PRO A 122 11.31 -4.56 14.64
CA PRO A 122 12.34 -4.78 13.63
C PRO A 122 13.34 -5.82 14.15
N PRO A 123 13.86 -6.73 13.30
CA PRO A 123 14.63 -7.90 13.75
C PRO A 123 15.84 -7.54 14.62
N HIS A 124 16.50 -6.42 14.35
CA HIS A 124 17.66 -5.91 15.11
C HIS A 124 17.32 -5.35 16.50
N PHE A 125 16.03 -5.14 16.79
CA PHE A 125 15.50 -4.71 18.08
C PHE A 125 14.67 -5.80 18.77
N ASN A 126 14.58 -7.00 18.16
CA ASN A 126 13.76 -8.10 18.62
C ASN A 126 14.55 -9.01 19.57
N TYR A 127 14.93 -8.45 20.71
CA TYR A 127 15.46 -9.22 21.84
C TYR A 127 14.29 -9.71 22.70
N ASP A 128 14.32 -10.96 23.14
CA ASP A 128 13.27 -11.65 23.91
C ASP A 128 12.93 -10.97 25.26
N ALA A 129 13.67 -9.92 25.64
CA ALA A 129 13.45 -9.10 26.83
C ALA A 129 12.70 -7.79 26.57
N VAL A 130 12.32 -7.47 25.32
CA VAL A 130 11.70 -6.18 24.96
C VAL A 130 10.23 -6.36 24.64
N THR A 131 9.36 -6.12 25.62
CA THR A 131 7.93 -5.87 25.36
C THR A 131 7.78 -4.47 24.76
N GLY A 132 7.68 -4.40 23.43
CA GLY A 132 7.43 -3.13 22.72
C GLY A 132 5.95 -2.78 22.78
N ALA A 133 5.56 -1.88 23.68
CA ALA A 133 4.28 -1.17 23.54
C ALA A 133 4.27 -0.43 22.20
N THR A 134 3.11 -0.30 21.56
CA THR A 134 2.95 0.63 20.44
C THR A 134 3.30 2.03 20.93
N PRO A 135 4.38 2.67 20.45
CA PRO A 135 4.68 4.05 20.82
C PRO A 135 3.70 4.94 20.04
N LEU A 136 2.54 5.20 20.64
CA LEU A 136 1.59 6.20 20.17
C LEU A 136 1.88 7.53 20.85
#